data_AF-A0A1I7X3U0-F1
#
_entry.id   AF-A0A1I7X3U0-F1
#
_cell.length_a   1.000
_cell.length_b   1.000
_cell.length_c   1.000
_cell.angle_alpha   90.00
_cell.angle_beta   90.00
_cell.angle_gamma   90.00
#
_symmetry.space_group_name_H-M   'P 1'
#
loop_
_entity.id
_entity.type
_entity.pdbx_description
1 polymer ?
#
loop_
_entity_poly.entity_id
_entity_poly.type
_entity_poly.pdbx_seq_one_letter_code
_entity_poly.pdbx_strand_id
1 'polypeptide(L)'
;MDDFYGLDTLSRQLPDGDPLLVSIGEIFGSSGLCEPAVDCFLRCDKVGEALDVCIQLNQWDKAVSLSRTHNLKDVDDLLGKYAAELTGSNERSLAAVQLYRRAGRFLDAARIVFEIAEEERKKAAPCLRLKKIYVLGALLIEEYHEYNRANVAKEKGKNETYAGVALTGLLDEDVTVSLEDSRMIDKAWKGAQAYHFFMLAQKQLFDGNHDGAMKTSLYLTEFEDILDPVEVYSLLGIYHPFYIYLCNLNLFRYPPTDTRPQHVHCTGCDKLIRDYALFCSDCDTKFPICIVTGKPMMDYQFWLCPVCKHKAYEQHIHNHKFCPLCHAQIV
;
A
#
# COMPACT_ATOMS: atom_id res chain seq x y z
N MET A 1 -2.74 36.59 -27.31
CA MET A 1 -1.73 35.63 -26.83
C MET A 1 -1.07 36.36 -25.69
N ASP A 2 -1.42 36.00 -24.47
CA ASP A 2 -0.97 36.74 -23.28
C ASP A 2 0.52 36.44 -23.07
N ASP A 3 1.34 37.50 -22.99
CA ASP A 3 2.80 37.39 -22.84
C ASP A 3 3.18 37.20 -21.36
N PHE A 4 2.94 35.98 -20.87
CA PHE A 4 3.28 35.60 -19.49
C PHE A 4 4.80 35.58 -19.23
N TYR A 5 5.62 35.46 -20.27
CA TYR A 5 7.08 35.51 -20.14
C TYR A 5 7.58 36.94 -19.91
N GLY A 6 7.03 37.90 -20.66
CA GLY A 6 7.23 39.32 -20.41
C GLY A 6 6.78 39.72 -19.01
N LEU A 7 5.64 39.19 -18.56
CA LEU A 7 5.11 39.46 -17.21
C LEU A 7 5.99 38.87 -16.09
N ASP A 8 6.54 37.66 -16.24
CA ASP A 8 7.49 37.05 -15.29
C ASP A 8 8.83 37.80 -15.26
N THR A 9 9.24 38.35 -16.41
CA THR A 9 10.45 39.20 -16.45
C THR A 9 10.22 40.52 -15.73
N LEU A 10 9.03 41.12 -15.91
CA LEU A 10 8.64 42.35 -15.23
C LEU A 10 8.54 42.14 -13.72
N SER A 11 7.92 41.04 -13.26
CA SER A 11 7.77 40.74 -11.84
C SER A 11 9.14 40.67 -11.14
N ARG A 12 10.15 40.06 -11.78
CA ARG A 12 11.52 39.98 -11.25
C ARG A 12 12.26 41.32 -11.19
N GLN A 13 11.83 42.32 -11.96
CA GLN A 13 12.44 43.66 -11.96
C GLN A 13 11.84 44.59 -10.89
N LEU A 14 10.65 44.28 -10.38
CA LEU A 14 10.01 45.05 -9.33
C LEU A 14 10.68 44.80 -7.98
N PRO A 15 10.73 45.79 -7.07
CA PRO A 15 11.22 45.60 -5.71
C PRO A 15 10.21 44.79 -4.87
N ASP A 16 10.71 44.15 -3.82
CA ASP A 16 9.86 43.41 -2.87
C ASP A 16 8.92 44.38 -2.13
N GLY A 17 7.67 43.97 -1.93
CA GLY A 17 6.60 44.78 -1.35
C GLY A 17 5.87 45.72 -2.32
N ASP A 18 6.20 45.72 -3.62
CA ASP A 18 5.50 46.56 -4.61
C ASP A 18 4.02 46.12 -4.78
N PRO A 19 3.03 47.04 -4.69
CA PRO A 19 1.62 46.71 -4.92
C PRO A 19 1.32 46.06 -6.27
N LEU A 20 2.13 46.33 -7.30
CA LEU A 20 1.97 45.72 -8.64
C LEU A 20 2.27 44.23 -8.64
N LEU A 21 3.09 43.72 -7.72
CA LEU A 21 3.33 42.29 -7.61
C LEU A 21 2.05 41.53 -7.21
N VAL A 22 1.17 42.15 -6.42
CA VAL A 22 -0.11 41.54 -6.03
C VAL A 22 -1.02 41.34 -7.25
N SER A 23 -1.16 42.36 -8.09
CA SER A 23 -2.00 42.27 -9.30
C SER A 23 -1.40 41.33 -10.34
N ILE A 24 -0.07 41.28 -10.47
CA ILE A 24 0.62 40.31 -11.31
C ILE A 24 0.39 38.87 -10.78
N GLY A 25 0.44 38.68 -9.46
CA GLY A 25 0.13 37.41 -8.81
C GLY A 25 -1.30 36.93 -9.08
N GLU A 26 -2.28 37.82 -9.02
CA GLU A 26 -3.69 37.53 -9.37
C GLU A 26 -3.86 37.12 -10.84
N ILE A 27 -3.14 37.78 -11.76
CA ILE A 27 -3.14 37.43 -13.18
C ILE A 27 -2.53 36.04 -13.39
N PHE A 28 -1.40 35.74 -12.74
CA PHE A 28 -0.79 34.42 -12.82
C PHE A 28 -1.71 33.34 -12.23
N GLY A 29 -2.32 33.60 -11.08
CA GLY A 29 -3.25 32.68 -10.41
C GLY A 29 -4.47 32.37 -11.28
N SER A 30 -5.14 33.39 -11.81
CA SER A 30 -6.30 33.24 -12.72
C SER A 30 -5.95 32.55 -14.04
N SER A 31 -4.69 32.59 -14.46
CA SER A 31 -4.17 31.92 -15.66
C SER A 31 -3.68 30.49 -15.41
N GLY A 32 -3.73 30.00 -14.16
CA GLY A 32 -3.28 28.66 -13.79
C GLY A 32 -1.78 28.52 -13.51
N LEU A 33 -1.04 29.63 -13.45
CA LEU A 33 0.40 29.66 -13.21
C LEU A 33 0.70 29.79 -11.70
N CYS A 34 0.73 28.65 -11.00
CA CYS A 34 0.90 28.64 -9.54
C CYS A 34 2.29 29.09 -9.07
N GLU A 35 3.37 28.68 -9.77
CA GLU A 35 4.75 29.00 -9.35
C GLU A 35 5.02 30.52 -9.34
N PRO A 36 4.80 31.25 -10.44
CA PRO A 36 5.02 32.70 -10.48
C PRO A 36 4.04 33.48 -9.61
N ALA A 37 2.79 33.01 -9.49
CA ALA A 37 1.80 33.65 -8.62
C ALA A 37 2.24 33.63 -7.15
N VAL A 38 2.65 32.46 -6.66
CA VAL A 38 3.12 32.32 -5.27
C VAL A 38 4.37 33.16 -5.02
N ASP A 39 5.34 33.18 -5.94
CA ASP A 39 6.53 34.03 -5.79
C ASP A 39 6.15 35.52 -5.62
N CYS A 40 5.24 36.02 -6.47
CA CYS A 40 4.77 37.40 -6.38
C CYS A 40 4.10 37.70 -5.04
N PHE A 41 3.24 36.80 -4.53
CA PHE A 41 2.58 36.99 -3.23
C PHE A 41 3.55 36.90 -2.05
N LEU A 42 4.52 35.98 -2.08
CA LEU A 42 5.52 35.85 -1.01
C LEU A 42 6.43 37.07 -0.93
N ARG A 43 6.79 37.67 -2.06
CA ARG A 43 7.59 38.90 -2.11
C ARG A 43 6.82 40.13 -1.60
N CYS A 44 5.52 40.02 -1.37
CA CYS A 44 4.67 41.02 -0.73
C CYS A 44 4.26 40.65 0.70
N ASP A 45 4.85 39.62 1.31
CA ASP A 45 4.46 39.06 2.61
C ASP A 45 2.98 38.61 2.68
N LYS A 46 2.35 38.36 1.52
CA LYS A 46 0.95 37.93 1.37
C LYS A 46 0.84 36.41 1.35
N VAL A 47 1.20 35.79 2.47
CA VAL A 47 1.26 34.32 2.57
C VAL A 47 -0.13 33.66 2.47
N GLY A 48 -1.18 34.35 2.92
CA GLY A 48 -2.57 33.87 2.81
C GLY A 48 -3.00 33.71 1.35
N GLU A 49 -2.82 34.76 0.55
CA GLU A 49 -3.15 34.75 -0.87
C GLU A 49 -2.29 33.74 -1.66
N ALA A 50 -1.02 33.60 -1.30
CA ALA A 50 -0.15 32.56 -1.86
C ALA A 50 -0.68 31.15 -1.61
N LEU A 51 -1.18 30.90 -0.39
CA LEU A 51 -1.78 29.62 -0.01
C LEU A 51 -3.10 29.38 -0.76
N ASP A 52 -3.95 30.41 -0.86
CA ASP A 52 -5.24 30.34 -1.55
C ASP A 52 -5.08 29.97 -3.03
N VAL A 53 -4.08 30.56 -3.72
CA VAL A 53 -3.78 30.20 -5.11
C VAL A 53 -3.29 28.75 -5.23
N CYS A 54 -2.48 28.27 -4.30
CA CYS A 54 -2.05 26.87 -4.30
C CYS A 54 -3.25 25.92 -4.14
N ILE A 55 -4.18 26.26 -3.25
CA ILE A 55 -5.41 25.49 -3.02
C ILE A 55 -6.29 25.50 -4.28
N GLN A 56 -6.55 26.69 -4.85
CA GLN A 56 -7.39 26.87 -6.04
C GLN A 56 -6.85 26.11 -7.26
N LEU A 57 -5.52 26.06 -7.42
CA LEU A 57 -4.86 25.36 -8.52
C LEU A 57 -4.50 23.90 -8.22
N ASN A 58 -5.01 23.35 -7.10
CA ASN A 58 -4.75 21.99 -6.65
C ASN A 58 -3.25 21.65 -6.49
N GLN A 59 -2.40 22.62 -6.12
CA GLN A 59 -0.96 22.44 -5.87
C GLN A 59 -0.68 22.19 -4.38
N TRP A 60 -1.16 21.05 -3.88
CA TRP A 60 -1.15 20.72 -2.45
C TRP A 60 0.26 20.49 -1.86
N ASP A 61 1.18 19.90 -2.64
CA ASP A 61 2.57 19.71 -2.19
C ASP A 61 3.20 21.07 -1.82
N LYS A 62 2.93 22.09 -2.65
CA LYS A 62 3.41 23.45 -2.45
C LYS A 62 2.68 24.13 -1.29
N ALA A 63 1.35 24.02 -1.22
CA ALA A 63 0.54 24.56 -0.13
C ALA A 63 1.03 24.07 1.25
N VAL A 64 1.29 22.76 1.39
CA VAL A 64 1.81 22.17 2.63
C VAL A 64 3.23 22.64 2.91
N SER A 65 4.11 22.68 1.90
CA SER A 65 5.47 23.18 2.07
C SER A 65 5.50 24.63 2.57
N LEU A 66 4.63 25.47 2.01
CA LEU A 66 4.51 26.89 2.32
C LEU A 66 3.98 27.11 3.73
N SER A 67 2.95 26.36 4.11
CA SER A 67 2.41 26.38 5.47
C SER A 67 3.44 25.99 6.52
N ARG A 68 4.27 24.97 6.23
CA ARG A 68 5.35 24.54 7.13
C ARG A 68 6.44 25.59 7.25
N THR A 69 6.82 26.24 6.15
CA THR A 69 7.86 27.29 6.17
C THR A 69 7.43 28.53 6.94
N HIS A 70 6.16 28.93 6.81
CA HIS A 70 5.62 30.13 7.45
C HIS A 70 4.83 29.84 8.75
N ASN A 71 4.87 28.60 9.25
CA ASN A 71 4.20 28.15 10.48
C ASN A 71 2.70 28.52 10.54
N LEU A 72 2.01 28.45 9.41
CA LEU A 72 0.56 28.67 9.34
C LEU A 72 -0.15 27.46 9.97
N LYS A 73 -1.01 27.71 10.95
CA LYS A 73 -1.66 26.64 11.75
C LYS A 73 -2.90 26.00 11.11
N ASP A 74 -3.24 26.32 9.86
CA ASP A 74 -4.55 26.00 9.29
C ASP A 74 -4.55 24.95 8.17
N VAL A 75 -3.40 24.45 7.69
CA VAL A 75 -3.43 23.56 6.51
C VAL A 75 -4.02 22.18 6.81
N ASP A 76 -3.81 21.61 8.00
CA ASP A 76 -4.44 20.32 8.34
C ASP A 76 -5.97 20.43 8.46
N ASP A 77 -6.46 21.54 9.00
CA ASP A 77 -7.89 21.83 9.12
C ASP A 77 -8.52 22.14 7.75
N LEU A 78 -7.81 22.87 6.89
CA LEU A 78 -8.23 23.13 5.51
C LEU A 78 -8.26 21.84 4.69
N LEU A 79 -7.22 21.02 4.77
CA LEU A 79 -7.19 19.70 4.12
C LEU A 79 -8.35 18.84 4.58
N GLY A 80 -8.66 18.82 5.88
CA GLY A 80 -9.79 18.10 6.44
C GLY A 80 -11.13 18.56 5.86
N LYS A 81 -11.35 19.88 5.74
CA LYS A 81 -12.57 20.46 5.16
C LYS A 81 -12.73 20.08 3.67
N TYR A 82 -11.68 20.28 2.88
CA TYR A 82 -11.71 19.93 1.44
C TYR A 82 -11.89 18.43 1.22
N ALA A 83 -11.19 17.59 1.99
CA ALA A 83 -11.36 16.15 1.91
C ALA A 83 -12.78 15.71 2.28
N ALA A 84 -13.41 16.35 3.27
CA ALA A 84 -14.80 16.07 3.65
C ALA A 84 -15.80 16.40 2.53
N GLU A 85 -15.57 17.46 1.76
CA GLU A 85 -16.37 17.80 0.57
C GLU A 85 -16.21 16.79 -0.57
N LEU A 86 -15.04 16.13 -0.65
CA LEU A 86 -14.71 15.10 -1.63
C LEU A 86 -15.15 13.69 -1.20
N THR A 87 -16.11 13.57 -0.28
CA THR A 87 -16.67 12.27 0.14
C THR A 87 -17.96 11.91 -0.62
N GLY A 88 -18.44 10.67 -0.44
CA GLY A 88 -19.77 10.22 -0.88
C GLY A 88 -19.82 9.34 -2.14
N SER A 89 -18.75 9.23 -2.91
CA SER A 89 -18.62 8.23 -3.99
C SER A 89 -17.17 7.79 -4.12
N ASN A 90 -16.92 6.55 -4.55
CA ASN A 90 -15.54 6.03 -4.68
C ASN A 90 -14.65 6.93 -5.55
N GLU A 91 -15.20 7.54 -6.61
CA GLU A 91 -14.44 8.44 -7.49
C GLU A 91 -14.01 9.72 -6.77
N ARG A 92 -14.91 10.33 -6.00
CA ARG A 92 -14.58 11.51 -5.17
C ARG A 92 -13.65 11.16 -4.03
N SER A 93 -13.87 10.02 -3.37
CA SER A 93 -12.98 9.52 -2.32
C SER A 93 -11.56 9.28 -2.84
N LEU A 94 -11.39 8.80 -4.09
CA LEU A 94 -10.08 8.69 -4.72
C LEU A 94 -9.42 10.05 -5.02
N ALA A 95 -10.22 11.10 -5.28
CA ALA A 95 -9.69 12.46 -5.37
C ALA A 95 -9.17 12.95 -4.00
N ALA A 96 -9.88 12.65 -2.90
CA ALA A 96 -9.39 12.92 -1.55
C ALA A 96 -8.10 12.12 -1.22
N VAL A 97 -7.97 10.88 -1.71
CA VAL A 97 -6.74 10.10 -1.58
C VAL A 97 -5.55 10.79 -2.27
N GLN A 98 -5.75 11.31 -3.48
CA GLN A 98 -4.71 12.06 -4.19
C GLN A 98 -4.31 13.34 -3.44
N LEU A 99 -5.30 14.04 -2.88
CA LEU A 99 -5.10 15.22 -2.05
C LEU A 99 -4.19 14.90 -0.84
N TYR A 100 -4.56 13.88 -0.06
CA TYR A 100 -3.80 13.47 1.12
C TYR A 100 -2.40 12.95 0.78
N ARG A 101 -2.26 12.20 -0.32
CA ARG A 101 -0.95 11.71 -0.79
C ARG A 101 0.00 12.87 -1.11
N ARG A 102 -0.48 13.89 -1.82
CA ARG A 102 0.30 15.11 -2.14
C ARG A 102 0.60 15.96 -0.92
N ALA A 103 -0.29 15.95 0.07
CA ALA A 103 -0.04 16.62 1.35
C ALA A 103 0.99 15.88 2.24
N GLY A 104 1.46 14.68 1.85
CA GLY A 104 2.32 13.84 2.69
C GLY A 104 1.57 13.15 3.84
N ARG A 105 0.23 13.15 3.80
CA ARG A 105 -0.66 12.47 4.77
C ARG A 105 -1.04 11.08 4.26
N PHE A 106 -0.03 10.23 4.11
CA PHE A 106 -0.16 8.91 3.50
C PHE A 106 -1.09 7.96 4.28
N LEU A 107 -1.09 8.03 5.62
CA LEU A 107 -1.92 7.17 6.46
C LEU A 107 -3.41 7.49 6.30
N ASP A 108 -3.78 8.77 6.21
CA ASP A 108 -5.17 9.17 5.95
C ASP A 108 -5.62 8.76 4.55
N ALA A 109 -4.74 8.90 3.55
CA ALA A 109 -4.98 8.40 2.21
C ALA A 109 -5.20 6.88 2.21
N ALA A 110 -4.36 6.12 2.91
CA ALA A 110 -4.47 4.67 3.01
C ALA A 110 -5.77 4.24 3.69
N ARG A 111 -6.19 4.93 4.75
CA ARG A 111 -7.45 4.69 5.46
C ARG A 111 -8.65 4.76 4.52
N ILE A 112 -8.75 5.84 3.73
CA ILE A 112 -9.82 6.00 2.73
C ILE A 112 -9.77 4.87 1.69
N VAL A 113 -8.58 4.48 1.23
CA VAL A 113 -8.45 3.38 0.26
C VAL A 113 -8.93 2.04 0.84
N PHE A 114 -8.62 1.74 2.10
CA PHE A 114 -9.10 0.51 2.75
C PHE A 114 -10.59 0.55 3.06
N GLU A 115 -11.16 1.71 3.38
CA GLU A 115 -12.61 1.90 3.48
C GLU A 115 -13.31 1.61 2.14
N ILE A 116 -12.78 2.14 1.02
CA ILE A 116 -13.27 1.82 -0.33
C ILE A 116 -13.15 0.31 -0.60
N ALA A 117 -12.04 -0.32 -0.21
CA ALA A 117 -11.87 -1.77 -0.39
C ALA A 117 -12.95 -2.57 0.33
N GLU A 118 -13.29 -2.18 1.55
CA GLU A 118 -14.33 -2.82 2.36
C GLU A 118 -15.73 -2.61 1.79
N GLU A 119 -16.03 -1.42 1.28
CA GLU A 119 -17.30 -1.15 0.57
C GLU A 119 -17.43 -1.96 -0.71
N GLU A 120 -16.36 -2.07 -1.51
CA GLU A 120 -16.36 -2.85 -2.74
C GLU A 120 -16.44 -4.36 -2.45
N ARG A 121 -15.88 -4.81 -1.33
CA ARG A 121 -16.01 -6.20 -0.86
C ARG A 121 -17.47 -6.54 -0.55
N LYS A 122 -18.18 -5.66 0.17
CA LYS A 122 -19.62 -5.82 0.46
C LYS A 122 -20.47 -5.88 -0.81
N LYS A 123 -20.02 -5.26 -1.91
CA LYS A 123 -20.66 -5.30 -3.23
C LYS A 123 -20.25 -6.51 -4.08
N ALA A 124 -19.47 -7.45 -3.53
CA ALA A 124 -18.92 -8.61 -4.24
C ALA A 124 -18.20 -8.20 -5.55
N ALA A 125 -17.41 -7.12 -5.49
CA ALA A 125 -16.64 -6.67 -6.64
C ALA A 125 -15.66 -7.75 -7.14
N PRO A 126 -15.25 -7.73 -8.42
CA PRO A 126 -14.32 -8.71 -8.96
C PRO A 126 -13.00 -8.77 -8.17
N CYS A 127 -12.46 -9.98 -7.94
CA CYS A 127 -11.24 -10.20 -7.16
C CYS A 127 -10.04 -9.35 -7.64
N LEU A 128 -9.90 -9.16 -8.97
CA LEU A 128 -8.84 -8.33 -9.54
C LEU A 128 -8.96 -6.86 -9.13
N ARG A 129 -10.19 -6.34 -9.05
CA ARG A 129 -10.45 -4.96 -8.62
C ARG A 129 -10.13 -4.81 -7.13
N LEU A 130 -10.59 -5.74 -6.29
CA LEU A 130 -10.29 -5.74 -4.86
C LEU A 130 -8.77 -5.80 -4.61
N LYS A 131 -8.06 -6.72 -5.28
CA LYS A 131 -6.60 -6.78 -5.23
C LYS A 131 -5.96 -5.44 -5.57
N LYS A 132 -6.39 -4.78 -6.66
CA LYS A 132 -5.83 -3.48 -7.07
C LYS A 132 -6.03 -2.39 -6.01
N ILE A 133 -7.20 -2.34 -5.36
CA ILE A 133 -7.49 -1.36 -4.32
C ILE A 133 -6.63 -1.63 -3.07
N TYR A 134 -6.53 -2.89 -2.63
CA TYR A 134 -5.64 -3.24 -1.50
C TYR A 134 -4.16 -2.96 -1.81
N VAL A 135 -3.70 -3.25 -3.03
CA VAL A 135 -2.34 -2.91 -3.47
C VAL A 135 -2.12 -1.40 -3.43
N LEU A 136 -3.09 -0.59 -3.86
CA LEU A 136 -3.00 0.87 -3.76
C LEU A 136 -2.84 1.34 -2.30
N GLY A 137 -3.64 0.79 -1.39
CA GLY A 137 -3.56 1.13 0.05
C GLY A 137 -2.22 0.73 0.65
N ALA A 138 -1.72 -0.46 0.31
CA ALA A 138 -0.41 -0.93 0.77
C ALA A 138 0.75 -0.10 0.21
N LEU A 139 0.68 0.34 -1.05
CA LEU A 139 1.69 1.21 -1.66
C LEU A 139 1.74 2.59 -0.99
N LEU A 140 0.60 3.14 -0.54
CA LEU A 140 0.59 4.38 0.25
C LEU A 140 1.33 4.21 1.57
N ILE A 141 1.27 3.03 2.19
CA ILE A 141 2.02 2.71 3.42
C ILE A 141 3.51 2.56 3.12
N GLU A 142 3.91 1.99 1.97
CA GLU A 142 5.32 2.01 1.55
C GLU A 142 5.82 3.44 1.31
N GLU A 143 5.01 4.30 0.67
CA GLU A 143 5.32 5.73 0.47
C GLU A 143 5.49 6.46 1.82
N TYR A 144 4.66 6.12 2.82
CA TYR A 144 4.80 6.62 4.20
C TYR A 144 6.16 6.26 4.80
N HIS A 145 6.56 4.97 4.75
CA HIS A 145 7.84 4.53 5.28
C HIS A 145 9.03 5.17 4.55
N GLU A 146 8.94 5.34 3.23
CA GLU A 146 9.96 6.04 2.45
C GLU A 146 10.07 7.52 2.84
N TYR A 147 8.93 8.19 3.01
CA TYR A 147 8.86 9.59 3.42
C TYR A 147 9.44 9.81 4.83
N ASN A 148 9.06 8.97 5.80
CA ASN A 148 9.61 9.02 7.15
C ASN A 148 11.12 8.78 7.15
N ARG A 149 11.58 7.74 6.44
CA ARG A 149 13.01 7.43 6.33
C ARG A 149 13.78 8.60 5.72
N ALA A 150 13.24 9.26 4.70
CA ALA A 150 13.85 10.42 4.08
C ALA A 150 13.93 11.64 5.02
N ASN A 151 12.94 11.84 5.91
CA ASN A 151 12.97 12.90 6.91
C ASN A 151 14.00 12.63 8.00
N VAL A 152 14.03 11.41 8.56
CA VAL A 152 15.04 11.00 9.55
C VAL A 152 16.47 11.14 8.98
N ALA A 153 16.67 10.78 7.70
CA ALA A 153 17.96 10.94 7.03
C ALA A 153 18.38 12.42 6.88
N LYS A 154 17.43 13.34 6.69
CA LYS A 154 17.71 14.79 6.62
C LYS A 154 18.08 15.36 7.99
N GLU A 155 17.42 14.92 9.05
CA GLU A 155 17.64 15.43 10.41
C GLU A 155 19.00 14.99 10.99
N LYS A 156 19.41 13.75 10.74
CA LYS A 156 20.62 13.17 11.35
C LYS A 156 21.92 13.40 10.57
N GLY A 157 21.83 13.96 9.37
CA GLY A 157 23.00 14.23 8.51
C GLY A 157 23.67 12.96 7.93
N LYS A 158 24.56 13.14 6.95
CA LYS A 158 25.13 12.07 6.10
C LYS A 158 26.01 11.02 6.81
N ASN A 159 26.24 11.12 8.12
CA ASN A 159 27.19 10.27 8.84
C ASN A 159 26.58 9.02 9.48
N GLU A 160 25.26 8.86 9.51
CA GLU A 160 24.64 7.63 10.02
C GLU A 160 24.57 6.51 8.98
N THR A 161 24.72 5.27 9.45
CA THR A 161 24.58 4.08 8.60
C THR A 161 23.12 3.85 8.23
N TYR A 162 22.88 3.21 7.08
CA TYR A 162 21.53 2.85 6.60
C TYR A 162 20.72 2.08 7.67
N ALA A 163 21.37 1.18 8.41
CA ALA A 163 20.73 0.43 9.49
C ALA A 163 20.34 1.32 10.69
N GLY A 164 21.15 2.34 11.01
CA GLY A 164 20.84 3.31 12.06
C GLY A 164 19.64 4.19 11.72
N VAL A 165 19.56 4.67 10.47
CA VAL A 165 18.41 5.43 9.97
C VAL A 165 17.15 4.58 9.95
N ALA A 166 17.24 3.33 9.49
CA ALA A 166 16.10 2.40 9.47
C ALA A 166 15.61 2.07 10.89
N LEU A 167 16.51 1.80 11.84
CA LEU A 167 16.15 1.49 13.22
C LEU A 167 15.53 2.69 13.93
N THR A 168 16.06 3.89 13.70
CA THR A 168 15.50 5.13 14.28
C THR A 168 14.10 5.40 13.74
N GLY A 169 13.90 5.26 12.42
CA GLY A 169 12.58 5.42 11.82
C GLY A 169 11.53 4.49 12.43
N LEU A 170 11.89 3.25 12.73
CA LEU A 170 11.01 2.30 13.41
C LEU A 170 10.68 2.71 14.85
N LEU A 171 11.65 3.28 15.59
CA LEU A 171 11.44 3.73 16.97
C LEU A 171 10.59 5.01 17.05
N ASP A 172 10.72 5.91 16.08
CA ASP A 172 9.93 7.14 16.01
C ASP A 172 8.47 6.85 15.59
N GLU A 173 8.25 5.82 14.77
CA GLU A 173 6.91 5.33 14.41
C GLU A 173 6.11 4.89 15.65
N ASP A 174 6.73 4.14 16.57
CA ASP A 174 6.06 3.64 17.80
C ASP A 174 5.61 4.76 18.77
N VAL A 175 6.21 5.95 18.69
CA VAL A 175 5.90 7.09 19.58
C VAL A 175 4.88 8.03 18.96
N THR A 176 4.85 8.13 17.63
CA THR A 176 4.06 9.15 16.90
C THR A 176 2.78 8.60 16.27
N VAL A 177 2.72 7.29 16.00
CA VAL A 177 1.63 6.65 15.27
C VAL A 177 0.55 6.16 16.23
N SER A 178 -0.72 6.35 15.87
CA SER A 178 -1.83 5.84 16.66
C SER A 178 -1.86 4.30 16.67
N LEU A 179 -2.45 3.69 17.70
CA LEU A 179 -2.59 2.23 17.75
C LEU A 179 -3.38 1.67 16.55
N GLU A 180 -4.34 2.43 16.03
CA GLU A 180 -5.13 2.05 14.86
C GLU A 180 -4.28 2.06 13.59
N ASP A 181 -3.46 3.09 13.42
CA ASP A 181 -2.56 3.22 12.28
C ASP A 181 -1.45 2.16 12.31
N SER A 182 -0.90 1.82 13.47
CA SER A 182 0.07 0.73 13.63
C SER A 182 -0.52 -0.62 13.14
N ARG A 183 -1.76 -0.94 13.54
CA ARG A 183 -2.45 -2.16 13.08
C ARG A 183 -2.71 -2.15 11.57
N MET A 184 -2.98 -0.99 11.00
CA MET A 184 -3.19 -0.82 9.56
C MET A 184 -1.88 -1.05 8.80
N ILE A 185 -0.77 -0.49 9.29
CA ILE A 185 0.58 -0.69 8.75
C ILE A 185 0.96 -2.18 8.74
N ASP A 186 0.79 -2.86 9.88
CA ASP A 186 1.12 -4.30 10.00
C ASP A 186 0.33 -5.18 9.01
N LYS A 187 -0.91 -4.80 8.70
CA LYS A 187 -1.83 -5.57 7.86
C LYS A 187 -1.94 -5.05 6.43
N ALA A 188 -1.14 -4.05 6.04
CA ALA A 188 -1.23 -3.34 4.77
C ALA A 188 -1.39 -4.27 3.56
N TRP A 189 -0.56 -5.32 3.49
CA TRP A 189 -0.53 -6.27 2.38
C TRP A 189 -1.50 -7.46 2.54
N LYS A 190 -2.21 -7.60 3.66
CA LYS A 190 -3.02 -8.80 3.95
C LYS A 190 -4.17 -8.96 2.94
N GLY A 191 -4.90 -7.90 2.64
CA GLY A 191 -5.98 -7.94 1.66
C GLY A 191 -5.50 -8.19 0.24
N ALA A 192 -4.37 -7.61 -0.16
CA ALA A 192 -3.77 -7.86 -1.47
C ALA A 192 -3.36 -9.33 -1.63
N GLN A 193 -2.77 -9.92 -0.59
CA GLN A 193 -2.40 -11.33 -0.56
C GLN A 193 -3.62 -12.25 -0.66
N ALA A 194 -4.68 -11.98 0.12
CA ALA A 194 -5.90 -12.77 0.13
C ALA A 194 -6.46 -12.98 -1.29
N TYR A 195 -6.76 -11.88 -1.99
CA TYR A 195 -7.30 -11.95 -3.36
C TYR A 195 -6.28 -12.45 -4.38
N HIS A 196 -4.98 -12.19 -4.16
CA HIS A 196 -3.94 -12.72 -5.03
C HIS A 196 -3.87 -14.25 -5.00
N PHE A 197 -3.81 -14.84 -3.80
CA PHE A 197 -3.75 -16.29 -3.62
C PHE A 197 -5.07 -16.95 -3.99
N PHE A 198 -6.21 -16.28 -3.78
CA PHE A 198 -7.52 -16.78 -4.22
C PHE A 198 -7.57 -16.94 -5.75
N MET A 199 -7.18 -15.90 -6.48
CA MET A 199 -7.08 -15.96 -7.94
C MET A 199 -6.01 -16.97 -8.41
N LEU A 200 -4.91 -17.11 -7.67
CA LEU A 200 -3.86 -18.09 -8.00
C LEU A 200 -4.37 -19.52 -7.84
N ALA A 201 -5.10 -19.83 -6.76
CA ALA A 201 -5.70 -21.14 -6.52
C ALA A 201 -6.70 -21.51 -7.63
N GLN A 202 -7.56 -20.55 -8.02
CA GLN A 202 -8.48 -20.73 -9.14
C GLN A 202 -7.72 -20.99 -10.45
N LYS A 203 -6.67 -20.21 -10.74
CA LYS A 203 -5.86 -20.42 -11.95
C LYS A 203 -5.22 -21.82 -11.95
N GLN A 204 -4.61 -22.23 -10.85
CA GLN A 204 -3.98 -23.54 -10.72
C GLN A 204 -5.00 -24.69 -10.88
N LEU A 205 -6.24 -24.49 -10.43
CA LEU A 205 -7.35 -25.43 -10.68
C LEU A 205 -7.59 -25.63 -12.18
N PHE A 206 -7.78 -24.52 -12.90
CA PHE A 206 -8.08 -24.55 -14.33
C PHE A 206 -6.90 -25.08 -15.16
N ASP A 207 -5.67 -24.83 -14.72
CA ASP A 207 -4.45 -25.34 -15.36
C ASP A 207 -4.19 -26.84 -15.04
N GLY A 208 -5.03 -27.49 -14.22
CA GLY A 208 -4.89 -28.91 -13.83
C GLY A 208 -3.79 -29.17 -12.78
N ASN A 209 -3.20 -28.13 -12.20
CA ASN A 209 -2.20 -28.25 -11.13
C ASN A 209 -2.89 -28.42 -9.76
N HIS A 210 -3.46 -29.60 -9.55
CA HIS A 210 -4.25 -29.90 -8.36
C HIS A 210 -3.43 -29.81 -7.05
N ASP A 211 -2.17 -30.25 -7.06
CA ASP A 211 -1.27 -30.17 -5.89
C ASP A 211 -1.00 -28.72 -5.48
N GLY A 212 -0.64 -27.86 -6.44
CA GLY A 212 -0.41 -26.45 -6.19
C GLY A 212 -1.69 -25.77 -5.69
N ALA A 213 -2.81 -26.03 -6.35
CA ALA A 213 -4.08 -25.42 -6.00
C ALA A 213 -4.56 -25.82 -4.59
N MET A 214 -4.40 -27.08 -4.20
CA MET A 214 -4.68 -27.53 -2.83
C MET A 214 -3.82 -26.77 -1.80
N LYS A 215 -2.50 -26.69 -2.03
CA LYS A 215 -1.56 -26.00 -1.13
C LYS A 215 -1.89 -24.51 -0.98
N THR A 216 -2.13 -23.84 -2.10
CA THR A 216 -2.57 -22.44 -2.11
C THR A 216 -3.90 -22.28 -1.38
N SER A 217 -4.87 -23.19 -1.61
CA SER A 217 -6.18 -23.13 -0.95
C SER A 217 -6.09 -23.38 0.55
N LEU A 218 -5.15 -24.22 1.00
CA LEU A 218 -4.90 -24.40 2.43
C LEU A 218 -4.34 -23.13 3.05
N TYR A 219 -3.47 -22.41 2.35
CA TYR A 219 -2.98 -21.12 2.84
C TYR A 219 -4.08 -20.05 2.94
N LEU A 220 -5.14 -20.15 2.13
CA LEU A 220 -6.26 -19.21 2.17
C LEU A 220 -7.03 -19.21 3.50
N THR A 221 -6.89 -20.25 4.33
CA THR A 221 -7.51 -20.28 5.67
C THR A 221 -6.95 -19.19 6.60
N GLU A 222 -5.76 -18.64 6.31
CA GLU A 222 -5.18 -17.51 7.07
C GLU A 222 -5.86 -16.16 6.75
N PHE A 223 -6.77 -16.12 5.76
CA PHE A 223 -7.45 -14.93 5.26
C PHE A 223 -8.97 -14.96 5.42
N GLU A 224 -9.50 -15.81 6.31
CA GLU A 224 -10.94 -15.90 6.63
C GLU A 224 -11.54 -14.60 7.20
N ASP A 225 -10.71 -13.68 7.67
CA ASP A 225 -11.14 -12.32 8.05
C ASP A 225 -11.49 -11.44 6.84
N ILE A 226 -10.99 -11.80 5.66
CA ILE A 226 -11.16 -11.04 4.41
C ILE A 226 -12.03 -11.79 3.41
N LEU A 227 -11.79 -13.08 3.21
CA LEU A 227 -12.51 -13.93 2.27
C LEU A 227 -13.67 -14.65 2.95
N ASP A 228 -14.74 -14.94 2.21
CA ASP A 228 -15.82 -15.77 2.73
C ASP A 228 -15.30 -17.19 2.99
N PRO A 229 -15.39 -17.70 4.24
CA PRO A 229 -15.01 -19.07 4.55
C PRO A 229 -15.66 -20.09 3.62
N VAL A 230 -16.91 -19.88 3.20
CA VAL A 230 -17.60 -20.79 2.28
C VAL A 230 -16.86 -20.91 0.95
N GLU A 231 -16.36 -19.81 0.40
CA GLU A 231 -15.59 -19.82 -0.86
C GLU A 231 -14.23 -20.52 -0.69
N VAL A 232 -13.53 -20.25 0.42
CA VAL A 232 -12.24 -20.87 0.75
C VAL A 232 -12.38 -22.39 0.90
N TYR A 233 -13.36 -22.84 1.71
CA TYR A 233 -13.61 -24.25 1.93
C TYR A 233 -14.22 -24.94 0.72
N SER A 234 -14.95 -24.23 -0.15
CA SER A 234 -15.42 -24.78 -1.43
C SER A 234 -14.26 -25.12 -2.35
N LEU A 235 -13.24 -24.27 -2.43
CA LEU A 235 -12.01 -24.58 -3.19
C LEU A 235 -11.30 -25.80 -2.62
N LEU A 236 -11.17 -25.91 -1.28
CA LEU A 236 -10.58 -27.08 -0.63
C LEU A 236 -11.40 -28.37 -0.86
N GLY A 237 -12.73 -28.27 -0.82
CA GLY A 237 -13.65 -29.40 -1.01
C GLY A 237 -13.58 -30.03 -2.39
N ILE A 238 -13.17 -29.30 -3.43
CA ILE A 238 -12.99 -29.83 -4.80
C ILE A 238 -11.83 -30.82 -4.88
N TYR A 239 -10.74 -30.59 -4.13
CA TYR A 239 -9.52 -31.42 -4.21
C TYR A 239 -9.52 -32.59 -3.25
N HIS A 240 -10.38 -32.55 -2.25
CA HIS A 240 -10.41 -33.58 -1.23
C HIS A 240 -11.86 -33.96 -0.92
N PRO A 241 -12.26 -35.23 -1.13
CA PRO A 241 -13.45 -35.80 -0.49
C PRO A 241 -13.40 -35.78 1.05
N PHE A 242 -12.39 -35.14 1.66
CA PHE A 242 -12.10 -35.18 3.09
C PHE A 242 -11.96 -33.82 3.76
N TYR A 243 -12.24 -32.70 3.06
CA TYR A 243 -12.46 -31.39 3.73
C TYR A 243 -13.94 -31.08 4.06
N ILE A 244 -14.81 -32.10 4.11
CA ILE A 244 -16.04 -32.07 4.94
C ILE A 244 -15.70 -32.29 6.44
N TYR A 245 -14.41 -32.32 6.82
CA TYR A 245 -13.98 -32.64 8.20
C TYR A 245 -13.83 -31.42 9.13
N LEU A 246 -13.72 -30.19 8.62
CA LEU A 246 -13.57 -29.00 9.48
C LEU A 246 -14.89 -28.27 9.77
N CYS A 247 -15.97 -28.58 9.06
CA CYS A 247 -17.33 -28.21 9.47
C CYS A 247 -17.91 -29.23 10.46
N ASN A 248 -17.41 -29.23 11.69
CA ASN A 248 -18.12 -29.52 12.96
C ASN A 248 -19.30 -30.53 13.01
N LEU A 249 -19.31 -31.67 12.32
CA LEU A 249 -20.26 -32.75 12.64
C LEU A 249 -19.71 -34.15 12.37
N ASN A 250 -19.65 -34.94 13.43
CA ASN A 250 -19.47 -36.39 13.47
C ASN A 250 -20.51 -37.14 12.58
N LEU A 251 -20.30 -37.22 11.26
CA LEU A 251 -21.30 -37.80 10.36
C LEU A 251 -20.84 -38.95 9.45
N PHE A 252 -19.57 -39.37 9.42
CA PHE A 252 -19.18 -40.51 8.57
C PHE A 252 -18.25 -41.54 9.24
N ARG A 253 -18.52 -42.80 8.88
CA ARG A 253 -18.12 -44.05 9.56
C ARG A 253 -16.80 -44.65 9.04
N TYR A 254 -16.13 -44.01 8.08
CA TYR A 254 -14.87 -44.45 7.49
C TYR A 254 -14.00 -43.24 7.06
N PRO A 255 -12.89 -42.94 7.75
CA PRO A 255 -11.98 -41.88 7.32
C PRO A 255 -11.22 -42.33 6.06
N PRO A 256 -11.16 -41.53 4.98
CA PRO A 256 -10.32 -41.85 3.83
C PRO A 256 -8.84 -41.72 4.23
N THR A 257 -7.93 -42.31 3.46
CA THR A 257 -6.48 -42.30 3.74
C THR A 257 -5.76 -41.50 2.67
N ASP A 258 -4.89 -40.55 3.05
CA ASP A 258 -4.03 -39.80 2.13
C ASP A 258 -3.07 -40.76 1.43
N THR A 259 -3.07 -40.75 0.10
CA THR A 259 -2.25 -41.66 -0.73
C THR A 259 -0.91 -41.06 -1.14
N ARG A 260 -0.62 -39.79 -0.83
CA ARG A 260 0.63 -39.11 -1.25
C ARG A 260 1.14 -38.07 -0.24
N PRO A 261 1.51 -38.46 1.00
CA PRO A 261 2.13 -37.51 1.90
C PRO A 261 3.59 -37.27 1.49
N GLN A 262 3.83 -36.22 0.70
CA GLN A 262 5.18 -35.72 0.46
C GLN A 262 5.68 -35.04 1.75
N HIS A 263 6.77 -35.57 2.30
CA HIS A 263 7.42 -35.02 3.47
C HIS A 263 8.69 -34.27 3.05
N VAL A 264 8.96 -33.18 3.77
CA VAL A 264 10.15 -32.35 3.59
C VAL A 264 10.80 -32.09 4.94
N HIS A 265 12.09 -31.77 4.94
CA HIS A 265 12.81 -31.42 6.16
C HIS A 265 12.54 -29.97 6.55
N CYS A 266 12.26 -29.73 7.83
CA CYS A 266 12.13 -28.39 8.38
C CYS A 266 13.47 -27.66 8.35
N THR A 267 13.48 -26.43 7.84
CA THR A 267 14.68 -25.57 7.80
C THR A 267 15.20 -25.14 9.18
N GLY A 268 14.38 -25.22 10.24
CA GLY A 268 14.76 -24.83 11.60
C GLY A 268 15.29 -25.99 12.47
N CYS A 269 14.65 -27.17 12.40
CA CYS A 269 14.96 -28.29 13.28
C CYS A 269 15.21 -29.63 12.56
N ASP A 270 15.22 -29.63 11.23
CA ASP A 270 15.49 -30.79 10.35
C ASP A 270 14.52 -31.98 10.49
N LYS A 271 13.45 -31.82 11.28
CA LYS A 271 12.39 -32.84 11.41
C LYS A 271 11.54 -32.90 10.14
N LEU A 272 11.03 -34.10 9.87
CA LEU A 272 10.11 -34.35 8.75
C LEU A 272 8.76 -33.71 9.02
N ILE A 273 8.40 -32.77 8.16
CA ILE A 273 7.10 -32.09 8.13
C ILE A 273 6.42 -32.35 6.79
N ARG A 274 5.14 -32.02 6.69
CA ARG A 274 4.42 -32.08 5.41
C ARG A 274 4.85 -30.93 4.52
N ASP A 275 4.91 -31.16 3.23
CA ASP A 275 5.30 -30.16 2.23
C ASP A 275 4.33 -28.97 2.10
N TYR A 276 3.13 -29.10 2.64
CA TYR A 276 2.11 -28.06 2.73
C TYR A 276 2.04 -27.38 4.10
N ALA A 277 2.91 -27.73 5.05
CA ALA A 277 2.92 -27.14 6.38
C ALA A 277 3.26 -25.64 6.29
N LEU A 278 2.48 -24.82 6.99
CA LEU A 278 2.72 -23.37 7.12
C LEU A 278 3.68 -23.05 8.28
N PHE A 279 3.78 -23.95 9.25
CA PHE A 279 4.70 -23.87 10.38
C PHE A 279 5.16 -25.27 10.81
N CYS A 280 6.31 -25.35 11.47
CA CYS A 280 6.81 -26.58 12.06
C CYS A 280 6.19 -26.81 13.44
N SER A 281 5.56 -27.95 13.67
CA SER A 281 4.96 -28.31 14.97
C SER A 281 5.97 -28.53 16.09
N ASP A 282 7.27 -28.64 15.77
CA ASP A 282 8.31 -28.94 16.75
C ASP A 282 9.15 -27.73 17.17
N CYS A 283 9.30 -26.74 16.28
CA CYS A 283 10.16 -25.56 16.52
C CYS A 283 9.47 -24.23 16.20
N ASP A 284 8.18 -24.26 15.88
CA ASP A 284 7.34 -23.09 15.55
C ASP A 284 7.87 -22.20 14.41
N THR A 285 8.81 -22.71 13.61
CA THR A 285 9.33 -22.01 12.44
C THR A 285 8.21 -21.85 11.43
N LYS A 286 7.87 -20.60 11.06
CA LYS A 286 6.89 -20.27 10.02
C LYS A 286 7.57 -20.26 8.64
N PHE A 287 6.91 -20.87 7.67
CA PHE A 287 7.42 -20.94 6.30
C PHE A 287 6.76 -19.85 5.46
N PRO A 288 7.54 -18.97 4.80
CA PRO A 288 6.97 -17.97 3.92
C PRO A 288 6.36 -18.63 2.69
N ILE A 289 5.30 -18.03 2.15
CA ILE A 289 4.64 -18.52 0.94
C ILE A 289 5.21 -17.83 -0.30
N CYS A 290 5.52 -18.62 -1.32
CA CYS A 290 5.94 -18.10 -2.61
C CYS A 290 4.76 -17.42 -3.32
N ILE A 291 4.86 -16.12 -3.62
CA ILE A 291 3.79 -15.38 -4.32
C ILE A 291 3.52 -15.90 -5.74
N VAL A 292 4.49 -16.57 -6.38
CA VAL A 292 4.29 -17.10 -7.74
C VAL A 292 3.54 -18.43 -7.71
N THR A 293 3.86 -19.30 -6.75
CA THR A 293 3.39 -20.71 -6.75
C THR A 293 2.37 -21.02 -5.67
N GLY A 294 2.21 -20.17 -4.65
CA GLY A 294 1.33 -20.42 -3.51
C GLY A 294 1.82 -21.53 -2.58
N LYS A 295 3.04 -22.03 -2.77
CA LYS A 295 3.63 -23.11 -1.97
C LYS A 295 4.46 -22.55 -0.80
N PRO A 296 4.47 -23.21 0.36
CA PRO A 296 5.44 -22.95 1.41
C PRO A 296 6.87 -23.08 0.88
N MET A 297 7.74 -22.17 1.30
CA MET A 297 9.14 -22.13 0.89
C MET A 297 10.02 -22.78 1.95
N MET A 298 10.71 -23.84 1.54
CA MET A 298 11.68 -24.57 2.36
C MET A 298 13.12 -24.35 1.90
N ASP A 299 13.34 -23.57 0.83
CA ASP A 299 14.65 -23.26 0.29
C ASP A 299 15.27 -22.05 1.01
N TYR A 300 16.59 -22.10 1.22
CA TYR A 300 17.36 -20.97 1.77
C TYR A 300 17.54 -19.82 0.77
N GLN A 301 17.44 -20.11 -0.52
CA GLN A 301 17.56 -19.12 -1.60
C GLN A 301 16.18 -18.71 -2.09
N PHE A 302 15.90 -17.42 -2.04
CA PHE A 302 14.64 -16.84 -2.49
C PHE A 302 14.84 -15.42 -2.99
N TRP A 303 14.02 -15.05 -3.98
CA TRP A 303 13.88 -13.67 -4.39
C TRP A 303 12.97 -12.92 -3.43
N LEU A 304 13.33 -11.67 -3.11
CA LEU A 304 12.55 -10.76 -2.27
C LEU A 304 12.15 -9.55 -3.10
N CYS A 305 10.86 -9.21 -3.15
CA CYS A 305 10.42 -8.01 -3.83
C CYS A 305 10.95 -6.75 -3.12
N PRO A 306 11.57 -5.79 -3.82
CA PRO A 306 12.09 -4.57 -3.21
C PRO A 306 10.99 -3.64 -2.69
N VAL A 307 9.76 -3.76 -3.21
CA VAL A 307 8.61 -2.95 -2.79
C VAL A 307 7.83 -3.67 -1.68
N CYS A 308 7.09 -4.73 -2.01
CA CYS A 308 6.19 -5.37 -1.04
C CYS A 308 6.86 -6.33 -0.04
N LYS A 309 8.16 -6.62 -0.20
CA LYS A 309 8.93 -7.55 0.65
C LYS A 309 8.39 -8.99 0.69
N HIS A 310 7.56 -9.39 -0.27
CA HIS A 310 7.15 -10.79 -0.41
C HIS A 310 8.16 -11.62 -1.17
N LYS A 311 8.16 -12.92 -0.90
CA LYS A 311 9.16 -13.87 -1.39
C LYS A 311 8.63 -14.71 -2.56
N ALA A 312 9.54 -15.08 -3.45
CA ALA A 312 9.29 -16.05 -4.50
C ALA A 312 10.50 -16.96 -4.71
N TYR A 313 10.28 -18.16 -5.22
CA TYR A 313 11.37 -19.00 -5.72
C TYR A 313 12.06 -18.32 -6.90
N GLU A 314 13.39 -18.24 -6.89
CA GLU A 314 14.19 -17.59 -7.94
C GLU A 314 13.89 -18.17 -9.33
N GLN A 315 13.86 -19.50 -9.43
CA GLN A 315 13.52 -20.23 -10.66
C GLN A 315 12.17 -19.85 -11.29
N HIS A 316 11.20 -19.39 -10.48
CA HIS A 316 9.86 -19.06 -10.96
C HIS A 316 9.69 -17.56 -11.21
N ILE A 317 10.38 -16.71 -10.45
CA ILE A 317 10.25 -15.25 -10.60
C ILE A 317 10.95 -14.73 -11.86
N HIS A 318 12.03 -15.38 -12.33
CA HIS A 318 12.74 -14.99 -13.56
C HIS A 318 11.85 -14.95 -14.82
N ASN A 319 10.76 -15.71 -14.84
CA ASN A 319 9.80 -15.71 -15.95
C ASN A 319 8.82 -14.52 -15.92
N HIS A 320 8.90 -13.68 -14.88
CA HIS A 320 8.01 -12.53 -14.69
C HIS A 320 8.79 -11.23 -14.89
N LYS A 321 8.15 -10.26 -15.57
CA LYS A 321 8.68 -8.88 -15.70
C LYS A 321 8.31 -8.00 -14.51
N PHE A 322 7.23 -8.34 -13.82
CA PHE A 322 6.66 -7.59 -12.71
C PHE A 322 6.31 -8.52 -11.56
N CYS A 323 6.43 -8.03 -10.34
CA CYS A 323 6.03 -8.73 -9.13
C CYS A 323 4.55 -9.15 -9.23
N PRO A 324 4.20 -10.44 -9.08
CA PRO A 324 2.82 -10.89 -9.18
C PRO A 324 1.88 -10.27 -8.15
N LEU A 325 2.38 -9.79 -7.01
CA LEU A 325 1.56 -9.18 -5.97
C LEU A 325 1.37 -7.67 -6.20
N CYS A 326 2.46 -6.90 -6.16
CA CYS A 326 2.42 -5.43 -6.19
C CYS A 326 2.63 -4.80 -7.57
N HIS A 327 2.97 -5.60 -8.60
CA HIS A 327 3.28 -5.16 -9.96
C HIS A 327 4.50 -4.23 -10.11
N ALA A 328 5.35 -4.13 -9.09
CA ALA A 328 6.66 -3.48 -9.23
C ALA A 328 7.54 -4.21 -10.25
N GLN A 329 8.34 -3.48 -11.02
CA GLN A 329 9.25 -4.07 -12.00
C GLN A 329 10.32 -4.93 -11.30
N ILE A 330 10.56 -6.13 -11.84
CA ILE A 330 11.63 -7.01 -11.39
C ILE A 330 12.90 -6.56 -12.12
N VAL A 331 13.91 -6.16 -11.35
CA VAL A 331 15.23 -5.73 -11.85
C VAL A 331 16.14 -6.92 -11.99
#